data_AF-A0AAN7UXP2-F1
#
_entry.id   AF-A0AAN7UXP2-F1
#
_cell.length_a   1.000
_cell.length_b   1.000
_cell.length_c   1.000
_cell.angle_alpha   90.00
_cell.angle_beta   90.00
_cell.angle_gamma   90.00
#
_symmetry.space_group_name_H-M   'P 1'
#
loop_
_entity.id
_entity.type
_entity.pdbx_description
1 polymer ?
#
loop_
_entity_poly.entity_id
_entity_poly.type
_entity_poly.pdbx_seq_one_letter_code
_entity_poly.pdbx_strand_id
1 'polypeptide(L)'
;MAELLTSLTKHFDLCVTAVRTTEGGPALARIKAAEVTQSQGGDDVSISGVIPDQESHAHDLEPLSPEDRAQMLEVLVQDSSEVEDVVQELNERLQAVEAEFSNLDERTTQIKLGYLSTLDAFRTLEDIGSRIQSYISAENEFRDRWVEEQETIHAKMEEMEELRIFYEKYAGTYDHLLLEVERRRGVEEKILGIWRRAKESVEKLIDADSQQRDLFRQEVADHLPTDLWPGMDDPILRWDVVPSTGRGSDYRGSEGTPTIEKSAIEGARRRHRLVDTGQ
;
A
#
# COMPACT_ATOMS: atom_id res chain seq x y z
N MET A 1 10.94 61.33 -32.51
CA MET A 1 10.76 62.19 -31.31
C MET A 1 11.97 63.06 -31.01
N ALA A 2 13.19 62.52 -30.89
CA ALA A 2 14.39 63.32 -30.62
C ALA A 2 14.60 64.46 -31.66
N GLU A 3 14.41 64.18 -32.95
CA GLU A 3 14.54 65.18 -34.02
C GLU A 3 13.52 66.32 -33.92
N LEU A 4 12.25 66.01 -33.55
CA LEU A 4 11.19 67.00 -33.37
C LEU A 4 11.48 67.92 -32.17
N LEU A 5 11.94 67.35 -31.04
CA LEU A 5 12.38 68.13 -29.87
C LEU A 5 13.57 69.02 -30.22
N THR A 6 14.54 68.50 -30.97
CA THR A 6 15.71 69.28 -31.40
C THR A 6 15.29 70.45 -32.30
N SER A 7 14.29 70.25 -33.15
CA SER A 7 13.71 71.30 -34.01
C SER A 7 13.01 72.41 -33.19
N LEU A 8 12.17 72.02 -32.22
CA LEU A 8 11.53 72.94 -31.28
C LEU A 8 12.52 73.75 -30.46
N THR A 9 13.59 73.10 -29.97
CA THR A 9 14.64 73.77 -29.19
C THR A 9 15.39 74.79 -30.04
N LYS A 10 15.72 74.45 -31.30
CA LYS A 10 16.34 75.38 -32.24
C LYS A 10 15.45 76.59 -32.54
N HIS A 11 14.13 76.37 -32.73
CA HIS A 11 13.18 77.46 -32.93
C HIS A 11 13.10 78.38 -31.68
N PHE A 12 13.08 77.80 -30.48
CA PHE A 12 13.13 78.54 -29.22
C PHE A 12 14.41 79.39 -29.10
N ASP A 13 15.57 78.82 -29.41
CA ASP A 13 16.85 79.53 -29.39
C ASP A 13 16.89 80.70 -30.41
N LEU A 14 16.30 80.50 -31.59
CA LEU A 14 16.14 81.54 -32.62
C LEU A 14 15.18 82.64 -32.15
N CYS A 15 14.07 82.31 -31.48
CA CYS A 15 13.15 83.29 -30.89
C CYS A 15 13.82 84.13 -29.81
N VAL A 16 14.59 83.50 -28.92
CA VAL A 16 15.36 84.20 -27.87
C VAL A 16 16.39 85.15 -28.49
N THR A 17 17.06 84.70 -29.55
CA THR A 17 18.04 85.51 -30.28
C THR A 17 17.38 86.72 -30.97
N ALA A 18 16.20 86.55 -31.57
CA ALA A 18 15.46 87.65 -32.19
C ALA A 18 14.94 88.67 -31.17
N VAL A 19 14.43 88.22 -30.01
CA VAL A 19 14.01 89.14 -28.94
C VAL A 19 15.18 89.95 -28.38
N ARG A 20 16.37 89.34 -28.24
CA ARG A 20 17.56 90.04 -27.74
C ARG A 20 18.15 91.07 -28.71
N THR A 21 17.97 90.88 -30.01
CA THR A 21 18.56 91.72 -31.09
C THR A 21 17.61 92.80 -31.62
N THR A 22 16.34 92.82 -31.18
CA THR A 22 15.37 93.85 -31.58
C THR A 22 15.49 95.12 -30.73
N GLU A 23 15.37 96.29 -31.36
CA GLU A 23 15.37 97.59 -30.67
C GLU A 23 14.23 97.65 -29.65
N GLY A 24 14.59 97.75 -28.36
CA GLY A 24 13.64 97.72 -27.24
C GLY A 24 13.36 96.32 -26.65
N GLY A 25 13.87 95.25 -27.25
CA GLY A 25 13.78 93.88 -26.74
C GLY A 25 14.29 93.70 -25.29
N PRO A 26 15.43 94.29 -24.90
CA PRO A 26 15.90 94.25 -23.51
C PRO A 26 14.99 95.00 -22.53
N ALA A 27 14.21 95.97 -22.99
CA ALA A 27 13.23 96.69 -22.16
C ALA A 27 11.94 95.89 -22.02
N LEU A 28 11.48 95.25 -23.11
CA LEU A 28 10.26 94.43 -23.14
C LEU A 28 10.43 93.11 -22.37
N ALA A 29 11.61 92.48 -22.44
CA ALA A 29 11.97 91.31 -21.63
C ALA A 29 11.98 91.62 -20.13
N ARG A 30 12.45 92.82 -19.73
CA ARG A 30 12.40 93.30 -18.35
C ARG A 30 10.97 93.55 -17.86
N ILE A 31 10.11 94.12 -18.72
CA ILE A 31 8.68 94.35 -18.40
C ILE A 31 7.95 93.02 -18.23
N LYS A 32 8.13 92.06 -19.16
CA LYS A 32 7.52 90.73 -19.08
C LYS A 32 8.03 89.91 -17.89
N ALA A 33 9.33 89.93 -17.60
CA ALA A 33 9.90 89.28 -16.41
C ALA A 33 9.30 89.85 -15.11
N ALA A 34 9.08 91.18 -15.06
CA ALA A 34 8.42 91.85 -13.94
C ALA A 34 6.90 91.54 -13.85
N GLU A 35 6.20 91.39 -14.97
CA GLU A 35 4.78 90.99 -15.00
C GLU A 35 4.57 89.53 -14.54
N VAL A 36 5.48 88.63 -14.91
CA VAL A 36 5.44 87.22 -14.47
C VAL A 36 5.68 87.11 -12.96
N THR A 37 6.55 87.95 -12.38
CA THR A 37 6.77 88.00 -10.93
C THR A 37 5.63 88.66 -10.16
N GLN A 38 4.83 89.53 -10.78
CA GLN A 38 3.69 90.18 -10.13
C GLN A 38 2.38 89.38 -10.18
N SER A 39 2.24 88.43 -11.11
CA SER A 39 0.98 87.69 -11.34
C SER A 39 0.93 86.28 -10.72
N GLN A 40 2.04 85.73 -10.22
CA GLN A 40 2.06 84.45 -9.50
C GLN A 40 2.59 84.62 -8.08
N GLY A 41 1.67 84.86 -7.15
CA GLY A 41 1.93 84.67 -5.73
C GLY A 41 2.02 83.17 -5.41
N GLY A 42 3.25 82.65 -5.36
CA GLY A 42 3.61 81.39 -4.73
C GLY A 42 3.29 80.12 -5.52
N ASP A 43 4.25 79.63 -6.30
CA ASP A 43 4.91 78.34 -6.06
C ASP A 43 6.10 78.24 -7.04
N ASP A 44 7.27 77.87 -6.53
CA ASP A 44 8.52 77.85 -7.29
C ASP A 44 8.58 76.61 -8.19
N VAL A 45 8.11 76.75 -9.42
CA VAL A 45 8.50 75.88 -10.53
C VAL A 45 8.90 76.76 -11.70
N SER A 46 10.17 77.13 -11.73
CA SER A 46 10.82 77.80 -12.87
C SER A 46 10.75 76.92 -14.13
N ILE A 47 9.66 77.03 -14.89
CA ILE A 47 9.58 76.61 -16.30
C ILE A 47 10.34 77.66 -17.13
N SER A 48 11.65 77.73 -16.95
CA SER A 48 12.64 78.27 -17.87
C SER A 48 14.03 78.06 -17.28
N GLY A 49 14.51 76.81 -17.29
CA GLY A 49 15.89 76.46 -17.00
C GLY A 49 16.91 76.95 -18.05
N VAL A 50 16.56 77.95 -18.86
CA VAL A 50 17.43 78.58 -19.88
C VAL A 50 17.69 80.06 -19.55
N ILE A 51 17.30 80.53 -18.35
CA ILE A 51 17.84 81.78 -17.79
C ILE A 51 18.67 81.47 -16.52
N PRO A 52 19.79 80.73 -16.60
CA PRO A 52 20.84 80.89 -15.61
C PRO A 52 21.69 82.10 -16.01
N ASP A 53 21.75 83.12 -15.15
CA ASP A 53 22.93 83.95 -14.90
C ASP A 53 23.80 84.37 -16.11
N GLN A 54 23.19 84.89 -17.17
CA GLN A 54 23.89 85.62 -18.25
C GLN A 54 23.57 87.12 -18.25
N GLU A 55 23.30 87.71 -17.08
CA GLU A 55 23.22 89.18 -16.93
C GLU A 55 24.60 89.86 -16.90
N SER A 56 25.71 89.12 -16.94
CA SER A 56 27.09 89.65 -16.85
C SER A 56 27.88 89.68 -18.17
N HIS A 57 27.31 89.21 -19.28
CA HIS A 57 27.91 89.32 -20.61
C HIS A 57 27.05 90.19 -21.54
N ALA A 58 26.88 91.46 -21.17
CA ALA A 58 26.54 92.54 -22.09
C ALA A 58 27.77 92.89 -22.97
N HIS A 59 28.27 91.93 -23.73
CA HIS A 59 29.21 92.20 -24.82
C HIS A 59 28.44 92.12 -26.14
N ASP A 60 28.28 93.29 -26.75
CA ASP A 60 28.07 93.55 -28.18
C ASP A 60 27.63 92.33 -29.00
N LEU A 61 26.33 92.11 -29.06
CA LEU A 61 25.75 91.63 -30.31
C LEU A 61 25.71 92.86 -31.22
N GLU A 62 26.60 92.91 -32.22
CA GLU A 62 26.51 93.90 -33.29
C GLU A 62 25.06 93.92 -33.78
N PRO A 63 24.47 95.12 -34.01
CA PRO A 63 23.13 95.19 -34.57
C PRO A 63 23.15 94.41 -35.88
N LEU A 64 22.41 93.30 -35.92
CA LEU A 64 22.21 92.50 -37.13
C LEU A 64 21.90 93.45 -38.27
N SER A 65 22.49 93.22 -39.45
CA SER A 65 22.11 93.95 -40.65
C SER A 65 20.58 93.95 -40.76
N PRO A 66 19.95 95.07 -41.14
CA PRO A 66 18.50 95.12 -41.31
C PRO A 66 17.98 94.02 -42.26
N GLU A 67 18.83 93.53 -43.17
CA GLU A 67 18.57 92.40 -44.07
C GLU A 67 18.56 91.05 -43.33
N ASP A 68 19.58 90.76 -42.52
CA ASP A 68 19.65 89.52 -41.71
C ASP A 68 18.52 89.45 -40.68
N ARG A 69 18.10 90.60 -40.13
CA ARG A 69 16.97 90.70 -39.22
C ARG A 69 15.64 90.42 -39.92
N ALA A 70 15.46 90.92 -41.14
CA ALA A 70 14.26 90.65 -41.93
C ALA A 70 14.17 89.16 -42.30
N GLN A 71 15.29 88.55 -42.69
CA GLN A 71 15.37 87.12 -42.99
C GLN A 71 15.12 86.24 -41.75
N MET A 72 15.69 86.60 -40.59
CA MET A 72 15.44 85.88 -39.34
C MET A 72 13.97 85.97 -38.90
N LEU A 73 13.32 87.12 -39.05
CA LEU A 73 11.90 87.28 -38.75
C LEU A 73 11.01 86.51 -39.74
N GLU A 74 11.38 86.44 -41.01
CA GLU A 74 10.68 85.63 -42.01
C GLU A 74 10.71 84.13 -41.65
N VAL A 75 11.88 83.61 -41.28
CA VAL A 75 12.04 82.22 -40.81
C VAL A 75 11.24 81.98 -39.53
N LEU A 76 11.23 82.93 -38.58
CA LEU A 76 10.46 82.79 -37.34
C LEU A 76 8.95 82.78 -37.58
N VAL A 77 8.45 83.62 -38.49
CA VAL A 77 7.02 83.63 -38.84
C VAL A 77 6.64 82.32 -39.51
N GLN A 78 7.47 81.82 -40.42
CA GLN A 78 7.24 80.55 -41.08
C GLN A 78 7.30 79.35 -40.11
N ASP A 79 8.32 79.30 -39.25
CA ASP A 79 8.44 78.24 -38.25
C ASP A 79 7.28 78.32 -37.24
N SER A 80 6.82 79.53 -36.87
CA SER A 80 5.73 79.70 -35.90
C SER A 80 4.40 79.09 -36.37
N SER A 81 4.15 79.03 -37.68
CA SER A 81 2.97 78.33 -38.22
C SER A 81 3.09 76.81 -38.18
N GLU A 82 4.30 76.27 -38.18
CA GLU A 82 4.58 74.83 -38.23
C GLU A 82 4.78 74.22 -36.82
N VAL A 83 5.03 75.06 -35.80
CA VAL A 83 5.26 74.60 -34.41
C VAL A 83 4.07 73.81 -33.86
N GLU A 84 2.84 74.23 -34.12
CA GLU A 84 1.64 73.52 -33.65
C GLU A 84 1.56 72.12 -34.27
N ASP A 85 1.86 71.99 -35.58
CA ASP A 85 1.86 70.72 -36.29
C ASP A 85 2.97 69.78 -35.77
N VAL A 86 4.15 70.32 -35.47
CA VAL A 86 5.28 69.56 -34.88
C VAL A 86 4.94 69.08 -33.46
N VAL A 87 4.25 69.91 -32.66
CA VAL A 87 3.80 69.53 -31.31
C VAL A 87 2.69 68.48 -31.39
N GLN A 88 1.77 68.60 -32.34
CA GLN A 88 0.74 67.59 -32.59
C GLN A 88 1.37 66.26 -32.99
N GLU A 89 2.32 66.25 -33.94
CA GLU A 89 3.04 65.04 -34.35
C GLU A 89 3.82 64.42 -33.17
N LEU A 90 4.41 65.24 -32.31
CA LEU A 90 5.12 64.77 -31.13
C LEU A 90 4.17 64.10 -30.13
N ASN A 91 2.98 64.67 -29.91
CA ASN A 91 1.95 64.09 -29.07
C ASN A 91 1.39 62.79 -29.65
N GLU A 92 1.16 62.72 -30.96
CA GLU A 92 0.73 61.49 -31.65
C GLU A 92 1.79 60.38 -31.53
N ARG A 93 3.07 60.72 -31.71
CA ARG A 93 4.19 59.77 -31.53
C ARG A 93 4.34 59.34 -30.07
N LEU A 94 4.12 60.23 -29.11
CA LEU A 94 4.12 59.89 -27.69
C LEU A 94 3.01 58.89 -27.36
N GLN A 95 1.78 59.16 -27.81
CA GLN A 95 0.64 58.27 -27.62
C GLN A 95 0.86 56.89 -28.27
N ALA A 96 1.46 56.86 -29.47
CA ALA A 96 1.81 55.60 -30.13
C ALA A 96 2.83 54.78 -29.32
N VAL A 97 3.86 55.43 -28.77
CA VAL A 97 4.87 54.75 -27.93
C VAL A 97 4.27 54.29 -26.60
N GLU A 98 3.39 55.07 -25.98
CA GLU A 98 2.68 54.67 -24.76
C GLU A 98 1.77 53.46 -24.99
N ALA A 99 1.10 53.42 -26.15
CA ALA A 99 0.27 52.28 -26.55
C ALA A 99 1.11 51.02 -26.81
N GLU A 100 2.24 51.15 -27.53
CA GLU A 100 3.17 50.03 -27.74
C GLU A 100 3.78 49.53 -26.43
N PHE A 101 4.17 50.44 -25.54
CA PHE A 101 4.68 50.10 -24.22
C PHE A 101 3.65 49.33 -23.41
N SER A 102 2.40 49.80 -23.38
CA SER A 102 1.29 49.11 -22.69
C SER A 102 1.07 47.70 -23.25
N ASN A 103 1.15 47.53 -24.57
CA ASN A 103 1.04 46.22 -25.20
C ASN A 103 2.21 45.29 -24.82
N LEU A 104 3.42 45.82 -24.80
CA LEU A 104 4.62 45.07 -24.42
C LEU A 104 4.58 44.65 -22.95
N ASP A 105 4.11 45.52 -22.06
CA ASP A 105 3.96 45.23 -20.63
C ASP A 105 2.90 44.15 -20.39
N GLU A 106 1.76 44.23 -21.08
CA GLU A 106 0.73 43.20 -21.01
C GLU A 106 1.26 41.83 -21.48
N ARG A 107 1.93 41.78 -22.63
CA ARG A 107 2.55 40.54 -23.14
C ARG A 107 3.61 40.00 -22.19
N THR A 108 4.45 40.87 -21.65
CA THR A 108 5.50 40.51 -20.69
C THR A 108 4.88 39.89 -19.43
N THR A 109 3.78 40.47 -18.95
CA THR A 109 3.03 39.96 -17.80
C THR A 109 2.40 38.60 -18.11
N GLN A 110 1.78 38.43 -19.28
CA GLN A 110 1.24 37.15 -19.73
C GLN A 110 2.32 36.06 -19.82
N ILE A 111 3.49 36.38 -20.38
CA ILE A 111 4.61 35.43 -20.48
C ILE A 111 5.13 35.05 -19.09
N LYS A 112 5.28 36.02 -18.17
CA LYS A 112 5.69 35.76 -16.78
C LYS A 112 4.70 34.83 -16.08
N LEU A 113 3.40 35.08 -16.22
CA LEU A 113 2.36 34.22 -15.66
C LEU A 113 2.41 32.80 -16.24
N GLY A 114 2.58 32.67 -17.56
CA GLY A 114 2.74 31.38 -18.22
C GLY A 114 3.98 30.62 -17.73
N TYR A 115 5.10 31.31 -17.56
CA TYR A 115 6.33 30.72 -17.01
C TYR A 115 6.16 30.25 -15.56
N LEU A 116 5.50 31.03 -14.71
CA LEU A 116 5.24 30.62 -13.32
C LEU A 116 4.31 29.41 -13.27
N SER A 117 3.28 29.37 -14.13
CA SER A 117 2.36 28.23 -14.22
C SER A 117 3.06 26.96 -14.70
N THR A 118 3.96 27.05 -15.67
CA THR A 118 4.73 25.87 -16.13
C THR A 118 5.68 25.37 -15.05
N LEU A 119 6.30 26.28 -14.29
CA LEU A 119 7.18 25.93 -13.18
C LEU A 119 6.39 25.23 -12.06
N ASP A 120 5.18 25.69 -11.75
CA ASP A 120 4.27 25.04 -10.80
C ASP A 120 3.89 23.63 -11.28
N ALA A 121 3.53 23.47 -12.56
CA ALA A 121 3.26 22.15 -13.13
C ALA A 121 4.46 21.19 -13.00
N PHE A 122 5.69 21.66 -13.25
CA PHE A 122 6.88 20.83 -13.05
C PHE A 122 7.10 20.43 -11.59
N ARG A 123 6.84 21.32 -10.63
CA ARG A 123 6.91 20.98 -9.20
C ARG A 123 5.90 19.91 -8.82
N THR A 124 4.67 19.98 -9.33
CA THR A 124 3.68 18.92 -9.08
C THR A 124 4.12 17.58 -9.66
N LEU A 125 4.77 17.59 -10.83
CA LEU A 125 5.27 16.39 -11.47
C LEU A 125 6.46 15.79 -10.71
N GLU A 126 7.32 16.63 -10.15
CA GLU A 126 8.41 16.20 -9.25
C GLU A 126 7.88 15.59 -7.95
N ASP A 127 6.85 16.18 -7.32
CA ASP A 127 6.20 15.62 -6.13
C ASP A 127 5.60 14.23 -6.43
N ILE A 128 4.85 14.11 -7.53
CA ILE A 128 4.32 12.81 -7.96
C ILE A 128 5.45 11.81 -8.25
N GLY A 129 6.50 12.25 -8.95
CA GLY A 129 7.69 11.45 -9.25
C GLY A 129 8.35 10.90 -7.98
N SER A 130 8.47 11.72 -6.94
CA SER A 130 9.05 11.31 -5.65
C SER A 130 8.23 10.21 -4.95
N ARG A 131 6.91 10.20 -5.15
CA ARG A 131 5.98 9.24 -4.52
C ARG A 131 5.92 7.89 -5.24
N ILE A 132 6.19 7.87 -6.56
CA ILE A 132 6.16 6.63 -7.37
C ILE A 132 7.10 5.57 -6.79
N GLN A 133 8.29 5.97 -6.34
CA GLN A 133 9.24 5.02 -5.78
C GLN A 133 8.69 4.33 -4.52
N SER A 134 7.97 5.07 -3.67
CA SER A 134 7.30 4.52 -2.49
C SER A 134 6.20 3.53 -2.88
N TYR A 135 5.44 3.80 -3.93
CA TYR A 135 4.39 2.87 -4.39
C TYR A 135 4.99 1.59 -4.97
N ILE A 136 6.06 1.68 -5.76
CA ILE A 136 6.77 0.52 -6.29
C ILE A 136 7.35 -0.32 -5.14
N SER A 137 7.93 0.31 -4.12
CA SER A 137 8.42 -0.39 -2.94
C SER A 137 7.29 -1.11 -2.18
N ALA A 138 6.15 -0.45 -1.98
CA ALA A 138 4.99 -1.04 -1.32
C ALA A 138 4.39 -2.21 -2.13
N GLU A 139 4.34 -2.10 -3.46
CA GLU A 139 3.89 -3.17 -4.35
C GLU A 139 4.80 -4.40 -4.26
N ASN A 140 6.12 -4.20 -4.31
CA ASN A 140 7.07 -5.30 -4.17
C ASN A 140 6.95 -5.97 -2.80
N GLU A 141 6.83 -5.19 -1.73
CA GLU A 141 6.65 -5.71 -0.37
C GLU A 141 5.34 -6.50 -0.24
N PHE A 142 4.25 -6.02 -0.86
CA PHE A 142 2.99 -6.77 -0.91
C PHE A 142 3.14 -8.08 -1.69
N ARG A 143 3.82 -8.06 -2.84
CA ARG A 143 4.05 -9.26 -3.65
C ARG A 143 4.87 -10.29 -2.88
N ASP A 144 5.91 -9.87 -2.20
CA ASP A 144 6.79 -10.76 -1.43
C ASP A 144 6.01 -11.42 -0.28
N ARG A 145 5.22 -10.64 0.47
CA ARG A 145 4.31 -11.18 1.50
C ARG A 145 3.26 -12.14 0.92
N TRP A 146 2.73 -11.82 -0.25
CA TRP A 146 1.74 -12.66 -0.91
C TRP A 146 2.31 -14.03 -1.29
N VAL A 147 3.55 -14.06 -1.79
CA VAL A 147 4.25 -15.31 -2.09
C VAL A 147 4.49 -16.13 -0.82
N GLU A 148 4.98 -15.49 0.25
CA GLU A 148 5.19 -16.16 1.56
C GLU A 148 3.88 -16.73 2.14
N GLU A 149 2.79 -15.97 2.06
CA GLU A 149 1.47 -16.43 2.52
C GLU A 149 0.96 -17.60 1.67
N GLN A 150 1.17 -17.54 0.35
CA GLN A 150 0.78 -18.62 -0.55
C GLN A 150 1.57 -19.91 -0.25
N GLU A 151 2.88 -19.82 -0.01
CA GLU A 151 3.71 -20.94 0.41
C GLU A 151 3.24 -21.52 1.74
N THR A 152 2.92 -20.65 2.71
CA THR A 152 2.37 -21.05 4.02
C THR A 152 1.05 -21.80 3.86
N ILE A 153 0.14 -21.28 3.04
CA ILE A 153 -1.15 -21.93 2.75
C ILE A 153 -0.94 -23.31 2.11
N HIS A 154 -0.02 -23.44 1.15
CA HIS A 154 0.30 -24.73 0.54
C HIS A 154 0.87 -25.73 1.56
N ALA A 155 1.82 -25.32 2.39
CA ALA A 155 2.37 -26.17 3.44
C ALA A 155 1.27 -26.64 4.42
N LYS A 156 0.35 -25.74 4.81
CA LYS A 156 -0.79 -26.11 5.67
C LYS A 156 -1.80 -27.02 5.00
N MET A 157 -2.02 -26.90 3.69
CA MET A 157 -2.83 -27.86 2.95
C MET A 157 -2.18 -29.24 2.91
N GLU A 158 -0.87 -29.32 2.72
CA GLU A 158 -0.13 -30.59 2.79
C GLU A 158 -0.23 -31.23 4.18
N GLU A 159 -0.02 -30.46 5.26
CA GLU A 159 -0.22 -30.95 6.64
C GLU A 159 -1.64 -31.47 6.88
N MET A 160 -2.67 -30.80 6.35
CA MET A 160 -4.07 -31.26 6.47
C MET A 160 -4.34 -32.56 5.71
N GLU A 161 -3.73 -32.72 4.54
CA GLU A 161 -3.82 -33.95 3.75
C GLU A 161 -3.16 -35.12 4.47
N GLU A 162 -1.96 -34.91 5.04
CA GLU A 162 -1.29 -35.91 5.88
C GLU A 162 -2.14 -36.29 7.10
N LEU A 163 -2.78 -35.29 7.74
CA LEU A 163 -3.67 -35.53 8.88
C LEU A 163 -4.91 -36.34 8.47
N ARG A 164 -5.48 -36.08 7.30
CA ARG A 164 -6.58 -36.88 6.74
C ARG A 164 -6.15 -38.33 6.56
N ILE A 165 -5.03 -38.56 5.88
CA ILE A 165 -4.47 -39.91 5.66
C ILE A 165 -4.20 -40.61 7.00
N PHE A 166 -3.67 -39.89 7.99
CA PHE A 166 -3.45 -40.43 9.33
C PHE A 166 -4.75 -40.90 9.97
N TYR A 167 -5.81 -40.09 9.96
CA TYR A 167 -7.09 -40.45 10.55
C TYR A 167 -7.82 -41.56 9.79
N GLU A 168 -7.72 -41.60 8.46
CA GLU A 168 -8.23 -42.69 7.65
C GLU A 168 -7.53 -44.01 8.00
N LYS A 169 -6.19 -43.97 8.10
CA LYS A 169 -5.40 -45.13 8.53
C LYS A 169 -5.72 -45.54 9.97
N TYR A 170 -5.90 -44.59 10.87
CA TYR A 170 -6.27 -44.82 12.26
C TYR A 170 -7.66 -45.47 12.39
N ALA A 171 -8.64 -45.01 11.61
CA ALA A 171 -9.95 -45.66 11.54
C ALA A 171 -9.82 -47.11 11.03
N GLY A 172 -8.98 -47.32 10.01
CA GLY A 172 -8.66 -48.66 9.51
C GLY A 172 -8.02 -49.56 10.56
N THR A 173 -7.06 -49.08 11.35
CA THR A 173 -6.43 -49.89 12.42
C THR A 173 -7.41 -50.22 13.54
N TYR A 174 -8.37 -49.35 13.84
CA TYR A 174 -9.44 -49.65 14.79
C TYR A 174 -10.30 -50.83 14.32
N ASP A 175 -10.66 -50.87 13.03
CA ASP A 175 -11.37 -52.02 12.46
C ASP A 175 -10.57 -53.33 12.60
N HIS A 176 -9.25 -53.28 12.36
CA HIS A 176 -8.38 -54.44 12.56
C HIS A 176 -8.32 -54.87 14.03
N LEU A 177 -8.30 -53.93 14.97
CA LEU A 177 -8.35 -54.22 16.40
C LEU A 177 -9.64 -54.96 16.77
N LEU A 178 -10.79 -54.53 16.26
CA LEU A 178 -12.08 -55.20 16.50
C LEU A 178 -12.06 -56.64 15.98
N LEU A 179 -11.49 -56.86 14.79
CA LEU A 179 -11.34 -58.21 14.22
C LEU A 179 -10.39 -59.10 15.02
N GLU A 180 -9.31 -58.53 15.56
CA GLU A 180 -8.35 -59.27 16.39
C GLU A 180 -8.97 -59.66 17.73
N VAL A 181 -9.79 -58.80 18.35
CA VAL A 181 -10.55 -59.13 19.57
C VAL A 181 -11.52 -60.28 19.30
N GLU A 182 -12.30 -60.22 18.21
CA GLU A 182 -13.17 -61.32 17.77
C GLU A 182 -12.39 -62.62 17.53
N ARG A 183 -11.21 -62.54 16.89
CA ARG A 183 -10.35 -63.70 16.64
C ARG A 183 -9.85 -64.33 17.94
N ARG A 184 -9.38 -63.52 18.90
CA ARG A 184 -8.91 -63.99 20.22
C ARG A 184 -10.03 -64.66 21.01
N ARG A 185 -11.22 -64.06 21.04
CA ARG A 185 -12.41 -64.68 21.64
C ARG A 185 -12.72 -66.04 21.01
N GLY A 186 -12.67 -66.14 19.68
CA GLY A 186 -12.89 -67.41 18.99
C GLY A 186 -11.84 -68.48 19.33
N VAL A 187 -10.61 -68.08 19.64
CA VAL A 187 -9.56 -69.00 20.14
C VAL A 187 -9.84 -69.41 21.59
N GLU A 188 -10.19 -68.48 22.46
CA GLU A 188 -10.57 -68.76 23.85
C GLU A 188 -11.76 -69.73 23.92
N GLU A 189 -12.81 -69.51 23.12
CA GLU A 189 -13.97 -70.41 23.02
C GLU A 189 -13.57 -71.81 22.54
N LYS A 190 -12.65 -71.92 21.58
CA LYS A 190 -12.12 -73.22 21.12
C LYS A 190 -11.35 -73.93 22.24
N ILE A 191 -10.50 -73.22 22.97
CA ILE A 191 -9.75 -73.77 24.12
C ILE A 191 -10.72 -74.26 25.19
N LEU A 192 -11.72 -73.45 25.56
CA LEU A 192 -12.76 -73.84 26.53
C LEU A 192 -13.57 -75.04 26.04
N GLY A 193 -13.88 -75.12 24.74
CA GLY A 193 -14.58 -76.27 24.14
C GLY A 193 -13.75 -77.56 24.16
N ILE A 194 -12.42 -77.48 24.05
CA ILE A 194 -11.53 -78.64 24.23
C ILE A 194 -11.56 -79.08 25.70
N TRP A 195 -11.39 -78.15 26.65
CA TRP A 195 -11.42 -78.46 28.08
C TRP A 195 -12.76 -79.03 28.54
N ARG A 196 -13.90 -78.53 28.04
CA ARG A 196 -15.22 -79.11 28.33
C ARG A 196 -15.31 -80.56 27.85
N ARG A 197 -14.91 -80.84 26.61
CA ARG A 197 -14.90 -82.21 26.07
C ARG A 197 -13.95 -83.14 26.83
N ALA A 198 -12.79 -82.63 27.24
CA ALA A 198 -11.85 -83.38 28.07
C ALA A 198 -12.47 -83.69 29.44
N LYS A 199 -13.10 -82.72 30.09
CA LYS A 199 -13.80 -82.89 31.37
C LYS A 199 -14.93 -83.92 31.25
N GLU A 200 -15.80 -83.80 30.25
CA GLU A 200 -16.87 -84.77 30.00
C GLU A 200 -16.31 -86.20 29.76
N SER A 201 -15.15 -86.31 29.09
CA SER A 201 -14.50 -87.59 28.86
C SER A 201 -13.94 -88.19 30.16
N VAL A 202 -13.37 -87.36 31.03
CA VAL A 202 -12.88 -87.77 32.36
C VAL A 202 -14.05 -88.17 33.27
N GLU A 203 -15.14 -87.40 33.29
CA GLU A 203 -16.35 -87.72 34.06
C GLU A 203 -16.94 -89.08 33.63
N LYS A 204 -17.00 -89.37 32.33
CA LYS A 204 -17.42 -90.69 31.83
C LYS A 204 -16.53 -91.84 32.32
N LEU A 205 -15.21 -91.62 32.43
CA LEU A 205 -14.29 -92.64 32.94
C LEU A 205 -14.49 -92.86 34.45
N ILE A 206 -14.73 -91.79 35.21
CA ILE A 206 -15.04 -91.87 36.65
C ILE A 206 -16.36 -92.62 36.88
N ASP A 207 -17.39 -92.32 36.08
CA ASP A 207 -18.68 -93.01 36.17
C ASP A 207 -18.55 -94.49 35.81
N ALA A 208 -17.78 -94.82 34.78
CA ALA A 208 -17.50 -96.20 34.40
C ALA A 208 -16.72 -96.96 35.49
N ASP A 209 -15.71 -96.34 36.11
CA ASP A 209 -14.99 -96.90 37.26
C ASP A 209 -15.94 -97.17 38.44
N SER A 210 -16.81 -96.20 38.78
CA SER A 210 -17.81 -96.38 39.83
C SER A 210 -18.71 -97.59 39.57
N GLN A 211 -19.20 -97.74 38.33
CA GLN A 211 -20.03 -98.90 37.95
C GLN A 211 -19.26 -100.22 38.06
N GLN A 212 -18.01 -100.27 37.61
CA GLN A 212 -17.19 -101.47 37.72
C GLN A 212 -16.88 -101.83 39.17
N ARG A 213 -16.65 -100.83 40.03
CA ARG A 213 -16.48 -101.04 41.48
C ARG A 213 -17.76 -101.56 42.13
N ASP A 214 -18.92 -101.02 41.76
CA ASP A 214 -20.21 -101.51 42.27
C ASP A 214 -20.45 -102.97 41.87
N LEU A 215 -20.14 -103.35 40.62
CA LEU A 215 -20.20 -104.74 40.15
C LEU A 215 -19.21 -105.64 40.90
N PHE A 216 -17.96 -105.21 41.03
CA PHE A 216 -16.93 -105.95 41.79
C PHE A 216 -17.37 -106.18 43.24
N ARG A 217 -17.96 -105.16 43.88
CA ARG A 217 -18.53 -105.31 45.24
C ARG A 217 -19.65 -106.34 45.24
N GLN A 218 -20.60 -106.29 44.31
CA GLN A 218 -21.70 -107.27 44.25
C GLN A 218 -21.21 -108.71 44.10
N GLU A 219 -20.09 -108.94 43.41
CA GLU A 219 -19.55 -110.27 43.16
C GLU A 219 -18.64 -110.80 44.29
N VAL A 220 -17.91 -109.92 44.99
CA VAL A 220 -16.80 -110.32 45.88
C VAL A 220 -16.98 -109.88 47.34
N ALA A 221 -17.91 -108.97 47.66
CA ALA A 221 -18.03 -108.37 48.99
C ALA A 221 -18.29 -109.36 50.12
N ASP A 222 -19.03 -110.45 49.87
CA ASP A 222 -19.33 -111.49 50.87
C ASP A 222 -18.10 -112.30 51.29
N HIS A 223 -17.01 -112.23 50.52
CA HIS A 223 -15.81 -113.04 50.71
C HIS A 223 -14.57 -112.19 51.03
N LEU A 224 -14.69 -110.87 51.10
CA LEU A 224 -13.56 -109.96 51.27
C LEU A 224 -13.61 -109.25 52.63
N PRO A 225 -12.69 -109.55 53.56
CA PRO A 225 -12.58 -108.82 54.82
C PRO A 225 -12.31 -107.34 54.58
N THR A 226 -13.08 -106.47 55.24
CA THR A 226 -13.03 -105.00 55.09
C THR A 226 -11.66 -104.39 55.44
N ASP A 227 -10.79 -105.14 56.12
CA ASP A 227 -9.50 -104.67 56.65
C ASP A 227 -8.32 -104.80 55.65
N LEU A 228 -8.53 -105.44 54.48
CA LEU A 228 -7.47 -105.61 53.47
C LEU A 228 -7.15 -104.33 52.69
N TRP A 229 -8.13 -103.45 52.52
CA TRP A 229 -7.94 -102.14 51.87
C TRP A 229 -8.94 -101.10 52.43
N PRO A 230 -8.49 -100.21 53.33
CA PRO A 230 -9.34 -99.19 53.96
C PRO A 230 -9.98 -98.17 52.99
N GLY A 231 -9.35 -97.93 51.83
CA GLY A 231 -9.83 -96.99 50.80
C GLY A 231 -10.71 -97.65 49.73
N MET A 232 -11.18 -98.87 49.96
CA MET A 232 -12.04 -99.59 49.01
C MET A 232 -13.36 -98.88 48.71
N ASP A 233 -13.81 -97.99 49.60
CA ASP A 233 -15.03 -97.20 49.43
C ASP A 233 -14.77 -95.74 49.03
N ASP A 234 -13.51 -95.30 49.03
CA ASP A 234 -13.18 -93.92 48.66
C ASP A 234 -13.38 -93.72 47.15
N PRO A 235 -13.99 -92.61 46.71
CA PRO A 235 -14.06 -92.29 45.29
C PRO A 235 -12.66 -92.02 44.72
N ILE A 236 -12.50 -92.21 43.40
CA ILE A 236 -11.25 -91.84 42.73
C ILE A 236 -11.00 -90.33 42.81
N LEU A 237 -9.73 -89.94 42.77
CA LEU A 237 -9.31 -88.54 42.82
C LEU A 237 -9.96 -87.70 41.70
N ARG A 238 -10.60 -86.59 42.10
CA ARG A 238 -11.15 -85.59 41.17
C ARG A 238 -10.10 -84.54 40.81
N TRP A 239 -10.08 -84.16 39.53
CA TRP A 239 -9.21 -83.10 39.01
C TRP A 239 -10.05 -81.95 38.47
N ASP A 240 -9.72 -80.72 38.88
CA ASP A 240 -10.30 -79.49 38.34
C ASP A 240 -9.22 -78.68 37.62
N VAL A 241 -9.57 -78.13 36.45
CA VAL A 241 -8.68 -77.30 35.63
C VAL A 241 -9.15 -75.85 35.70
N VAL A 242 -8.26 -74.96 36.15
CA VAL A 242 -8.54 -73.52 36.33
C VAL A 242 -7.59 -72.71 35.43
N PRO A 243 -8.08 -71.63 34.78
CA PRO A 243 -7.22 -70.74 34.00
C PRO A 243 -6.08 -70.17 34.86
N SER A 244 -4.85 -70.20 34.33
CA SER A 244 -3.72 -69.57 34.98
C SER A 244 -3.67 -68.08 34.65
N THR A 245 -3.89 -67.22 35.65
CA THR A 245 -3.61 -65.79 35.52
C THR A 245 -2.10 -65.59 35.58
N GLY A 246 -1.47 -65.29 34.44
CA GLY A 246 -0.03 -65.00 34.40
C GLY A 246 0.36 -63.90 35.39
N ARG A 247 1.53 -64.06 36.01
CA ARG A 247 2.12 -63.14 37.00
C ARG A 247 2.44 -61.80 36.32
N GLY A 248 1.46 -60.87 36.28
CA GLY A 248 1.62 -59.54 35.68
C GLY A 248 0.34 -58.86 35.21
N SER A 249 -0.83 -59.50 35.28
CA SER A 249 -2.11 -58.86 34.94
C SER A 249 -2.78 -58.28 36.19
N ASP A 250 -2.37 -57.08 36.61
CA ASP A 250 -3.05 -56.30 37.66
C ASP A 250 -4.40 -55.70 37.21
N TYR A 251 -4.87 -56.04 36.00
CA TYR A 251 -6.20 -55.66 35.53
C TYR A 251 -7.28 -56.56 36.16
N ARG A 252 -7.82 -56.08 37.28
CA ARG A 252 -8.86 -56.71 38.11
C ARG A 252 -10.26 -56.74 37.48
N GLY A 253 -10.39 -56.73 36.15
CA GLY A 253 -11.65 -56.34 35.48
C GLY A 253 -12.19 -57.25 34.37
N SER A 254 -11.47 -58.25 33.85
CA SER A 254 -12.06 -59.16 32.86
C SER A 254 -11.26 -60.46 32.81
N GLU A 255 -11.90 -61.58 33.15
CA GLU A 255 -11.31 -62.93 33.13
C GLU A 255 -11.05 -63.47 31.69
N GLY A 256 -11.09 -62.62 30.67
CA GLY A 256 -10.88 -62.99 29.27
C GLY A 256 -10.98 -61.82 28.31
N THR A 257 -10.91 -62.13 27.01
CA THR A 257 -11.05 -61.16 25.92
C THR A 257 -12.44 -60.47 25.98
N PRO A 258 -12.52 -59.12 25.90
CA PRO A 258 -13.78 -58.41 26.05
C PRO A 258 -14.80 -58.78 24.97
N THR A 259 -16.07 -58.84 25.36
CA THR A 259 -17.18 -59.10 24.41
C THR A 259 -17.58 -57.80 23.73
N ILE A 260 -17.40 -57.75 22.42
CA ILE A 260 -17.80 -56.63 21.57
C ILE A 260 -19.14 -56.96 20.90
N GLU A 261 -19.99 -55.95 20.67
CA GLU A 261 -21.24 -56.13 19.94
C GLU A 261 -21.01 -56.71 18.54
N LYS A 262 -21.84 -57.69 18.15
CA LYS A 262 -21.77 -58.33 16.83
C LYS A 262 -21.97 -57.33 15.69
N SER A 263 -22.80 -56.31 15.90
CA SER A 263 -23.03 -55.19 14.98
C SER A 263 -21.72 -54.47 14.61
N ALA A 264 -20.87 -54.18 15.60
CA ALA A 264 -19.60 -53.50 15.43
C ALA A 264 -18.59 -54.37 14.67
N ILE A 265 -18.54 -55.66 14.97
CA ILE A 265 -17.63 -56.62 14.33
C ILE A 265 -18.04 -56.88 12.88
N GLU A 266 -19.33 -57.05 12.60
CA GLU A 266 -19.84 -57.16 11.23
C GLU A 266 -19.61 -55.88 10.43
N GLY A 267 -19.75 -54.72 11.07
CA GLY A 267 -19.38 -53.43 10.50
C GLY A 267 -17.90 -53.41 10.08
N ALA A 268 -17.00 -53.78 10.99
CA ALA A 268 -15.57 -53.86 10.70
C ALA A 268 -15.23 -54.87 9.60
N ARG A 269 -15.87 -56.06 9.60
CA ARG A 269 -15.71 -57.08 8.53
C ARG A 269 -16.20 -56.59 7.17
N ARG A 270 -17.26 -55.78 7.12
CA ARG A 270 -17.75 -55.19 5.87
C ARG A 270 -16.75 -54.16 5.35
N ARG A 271 -16.27 -53.25 6.20
CA ARG A 271 -15.29 -52.23 5.84
C ARG A 271 -13.95 -52.83 5.41
N HIS A 272 -13.43 -53.82 6.14
CA HIS A 272 -12.20 -54.51 5.75
C HIS A 272 -12.32 -55.23 4.40
N ARG A 273 -13.47 -55.84 4.09
CA ARG A 273 -13.68 -56.49 2.79
C ARG A 273 -13.75 -55.49 1.64
N LEU A 274 -14.33 -54.31 1.87
CA LEU A 274 -14.39 -53.26 0.86
C LEU A 274 -12.99 -52.73 0.53
N VAL A 275 -12.15 -52.54 1.55
CA VAL A 275 -10.74 -52.12 1.39
C VAL A 275 -9.91 -53.15 0.61
N ASP A 276 -10.10 -54.45 0.85
CA ASP A 276 -9.40 -55.53 0.13
C ASP A 276 -9.83 -55.66 -1.35
N THR A 277 -11.03 -55.18 -1.72
CA THR A 277 -11.57 -55.31 -3.09
C THR A 277 -11.27 -54.14 -4.02
N GLY A 278 -10.59 -53.08 -3.55
CA GLY A 278 -10.08 -52.01 -4.42
C GLY A 278 -11.16 -51.30 -5.25
N GLN A 279 -12.17 -50.73 -4.59
CA GLN A 279 -13.01 -49.64 -5.13
C GLN A 279 -12.91 -48.43 -4.22
#